data_AF-A0A7Y9K0W2-F1
#
_entry.id   AF-A0A7Y9K0W2-F1
#
_cell.length_a   1.000
_cell.length_b   1.000
_cell.length_c   1.000
_cell.angle_alpha   90.00
_cell.angle_beta   90.00
_cell.angle_gamma   90.00
#
_symmetry.space_group_name_H-M   'P 1'
#
loop_
_entity.id
_entity.type
_entity.pdbx_description
1 polymer ?
#
loop_
_entity_poly.entity_id
_entity_poly.type
_entity_poly.pdbx_seq_one_letter_code
_entity_poly.pdbx_strand_id
1 'polypeptide(L)'
;MAVLWSLLLATSAVPALPTRFAALPPDDRLQRLDAFRDALPAAERRRLDRALPRSAGGGIARCDRIERSRASCESAAYLPALRATGLLRRFLATLPH
;
A
#
# COMPACT_ATOMS: atom_id res chain seq x y z
N MET A 1 2.55 33.42 36.15
CA MET A 1 3.00 32.01 36.28
C MET A 1 1.99 31.13 35.59
N ALA A 2 2.21 30.78 34.31
CA ALA A 2 1.40 29.79 33.60
C ALA A 2 2.35 28.82 32.90
N VAL A 3 2.10 27.55 33.15
CA VAL A 3 3.00 26.43 33.01
C VAL A 3 2.93 25.90 31.57
N LEU A 4 4.08 25.96 30.87
CA LEU A 4 4.70 24.90 30.08
C LEU A 4 3.87 23.60 29.98
N TRP A 5 3.59 23.08 28.77
CA TRP A 5 3.70 21.65 28.36
C TRP A 5 2.99 21.36 27.03
N SER A 6 3.64 20.53 26.20
CA SER A 6 3.02 19.59 25.22
C SER A 6 2.48 20.20 23.92
N LEU A 7 2.80 19.76 22.70
CA LEU A 7 3.32 18.48 22.23
C LEU A 7 4.26 18.69 21.04
N LEU A 8 5.40 18.02 21.08
CA LEU A 8 6.11 17.59 19.88
C LEU A 8 5.12 16.75 19.05
N LEU A 9 4.57 17.35 17.99
CA LEU A 9 4.01 16.60 16.87
C LEU A 9 5.18 15.84 16.23
N ALA A 10 5.48 14.68 16.81
CA ALA A 10 6.14 13.62 16.08
C ALA A 10 5.16 13.19 14.99
N THR A 11 5.12 13.97 13.91
CA THR A 11 4.53 13.55 12.65
C THR A 11 5.34 12.34 12.26
N SER A 12 4.86 11.16 12.63
CA SER A 12 5.32 9.91 12.08
C SER A 12 5.15 10.06 10.57
N ALA A 13 6.24 10.45 9.90
CA ALA A 13 6.29 10.55 8.47
C ALA A 13 6.12 9.13 7.97
N VAL A 14 4.86 8.72 7.80
CA VAL A 14 4.52 7.58 6.96
C VAL A 14 5.27 7.89 5.68
N PRO A 15 6.26 7.05 5.27
CA PRO A 15 7.03 7.37 4.09
C PRO A 15 6.01 7.60 2.98
N ALA A 16 5.95 8.87 2.54
CA ALA A 16 5.04 9.28 1.51
C ALA A 16 5.35 8.38 0.33
N LEU A 17 4.32 7.74 -0.22
CA LEU A 17 4.50 7.07 -1.49
C LEU A 17 5.16 8.06 -2.45
N PRO A 18 6.08 7.60 -3.31
CA PRO A 18 6.60 8.47 -4.35
C PRO A 18 5.44 9.18 -5.04
N THR A 19 5.50 10.50 -5.10
CA THR A 19 4.44 11.35 -5.70
C THR A 19 4.06 10.86 -7.09
N ARG A 20 5.04 10.36 -7.85
CA ARG A 20 4.85 9.68 -9.15
C ARG A 20 3.91 8.48 -9.10
N PHE A 21 3.99 7.63 -8.07
CA PHE A 21 3.09 6.50 -7.92
C PHE A 21 1.69 6.98 -7.54
N ALA A 22 1.60 7.99 -6.67
CA ALA A 22 0.32 8.58 -6.28
C ALA A 22 -0.39 9.32 -7.45
N ALA A 23 0.38 9.84 -8.42
CA ALA A 23 -0.13 10.53 -9.60
C ALA A 23 -0.66 9.58 -10.69
N LEU A 24 -0.37 8.28 -10.62
CA LEU A 24 -0.87 7.30 -11.57
C LEU A 24 -2.39 7.11 -11.44
N PRO A 25 -3.10 6.86 -12.55
CA PRO A 25 -4.47 6.39 -12.53
C PRO A 25 -4.65 5.19 -11.57
N PRO A 26 -5.82 5.05 -10.91
CA PRO A 26 -6.08 3.93 -10.00
C PRO A 26 -5.78 2.55 -10.59
N ASP A 27 -6.16 2.31 -11.84
CA ASP A 27 -5.95 1.02 -12.51
C ASP A 27 -4.47 0.77 -12.78
N ASP A 28 -3.71 1.79 -13.21
CA ASP A 28 -2.26 1.70 -13.41
C ASP A 28 -1.51 1.43 -12.11
N ARG A 29 -1.98 2.01 -10.99
CA ARG A 29 -1.43 1.71 -9.66
C ARG A 29 -1.63 0.25 -9.30
N LEU A 30 -2.85 -0.25 -9.46
CA LEU A 30 -3.19 -1.64 -9.15
C LEU A 30 -2.41 -2.60 -10.06
N GLN A 31 -2.36 -2.34 -11.36
CA GLN A 31 -1.62 -3.15 -12.32
C GLN A 31 -0.14 -3.27 -11.96
N ARG A 32 0.52 -2.17 -11.55
CA ARG A 32 1.92 -2.22 -11.10
C ARG A 32 2.10 -3.05 -9.83
N LEU A 33 1.17 -2.97 -8.89
CA LEU A 33 1.20 -3.75 -7.66
C LEU A 33 1.02 -5.24 -7.93
N ASP A 34 0.08 -5.60 -8.80
CA ASP A 34 -0.15 -6.99 -9.23
C ASP A 34 1.05 -7.55 -9.99
N ALA A 35 1.62 -6.79 -10.94
CA ALA A 35 2.82 -7.19 -11.66
C ALA A 35 4.00 -7.42 -10.71
N PHE A 36 4.19 -6.55 -9.72
CA PHE A 36 5.22 -6.76 -8.69
C PHE A 36 4.96 -8.04 -7.89
N ARG A 37 3.72 -8.28 -7.46
CA ARG A 37 3.32 -9.49 -6.72
C ARG A 37 3.55 -10.77 -7.53
N ASP A 38 3.27 -10.74 -8.83
CA ASP A 38 3.44 -11.89 -9.72
C ASP A 38 4.91 -12.19 -10.02
N ALA A 39 5.77 -11.18 -10.02
CA ALA A 39 7.22 -11.35 -10.15
C ALA A 39 7.90 -11.85 -8.86
N LEU A 40 7.19 -11.96 -7.73
CA LEU A 40 7.77 -12.44 -6.47
C LEU A 40 8.06 -13.95 -6.51
N PRO A 41 9.16 -14.41 -5.87
CA PRO A 41 9.33 -15.82 -5.54
C PRO A 41 8.10 -16.35 -4.78
N ALA A 42 7.72 -17.60 -5.07
CA ALA A 42 6.46 -18.17 -4.56
C ALA A 42 6.30 -18.08 -3.03
N ALA A 43 7.38 -18.21 -2.27
CA ALA A 43 7.35 -18.08 -0.81
C ALA A 43 7.03 -16.64 -0.35
N GLU A 44 7.58 -15.63 -1.02
CA GLU A 44 7.32 -14.23 -0.72
C GLU A 44 5.91 -13.82 -1.17
N ARG A 45 5.50 -14.26 -2.37
CA ARG A 45 4.13 -14.07 -2.86
C ARG A 45 3.11 -14.62 -1.86
N ARG A 46 3.31 -15.83 -1.35
CA ARG A 46 2.44 -16.42 -0.31
C ARG A 46 2.44 -15.65 1.00
N ARG A 47 3.55 -14.99 1.38
CA ARG A 47 3.58 -14.13 2.58
C ARG A 47 2.78 -12.85 2.32
N LEU A 48 2.97 -12.22 1.17
CA LEU A 48 2.19 -11.04 0.76
C LEU A 48 0.70 -11.36 0.66
N ASP A 49 0.34 -12.47 0.04
CA ASP A 49 -1.04 -12.93 -0.15
C ASP A 49 -1.81 -13.14 1.15
N ARG A 50 -1.10 -13.54 2.22
CA ARG A 50 -1.65 -13.69 3.57
C ARG A 50 -1.75 -12.36 4.33
N ALA A 51 -0.88 -11.40 4.02
CA ALA A 51 -0.91 -10.06 4.61
C ALA A 51 -1.97 -9.16 3.96
N LEU A 52 -2.37 -9.45 2.72
CA LEU A 52 -3.44 -8.76 2.03
C LEU A 52 -4.80 -9.11 2.66
N PRO A 53 -5.61 -8.11 3.06
CA PRO A 53 -6.98 -8.37 3.45
C PRO A 53 -7.73 -8.97 2.26
N ARG A 54 -8.53 -10.02 2.48
CA ARG A 54 -9.32 -10.68 1.44
C ARG A 54 -10.79 -10.34 1.60
N SER A 55 -11.46 -10.02 0.49
CA SER A 55 -12.91 -9.96 0.47
C SER A 55 -13.51 -11.36 0.43
N ALA A 56 -14.75 -11.51 0.90
CA ALA A 56 -15.46 -12.77 0.86
C ALA A 56 -15.70 -13.27 -0.60
N GLY A 57 -15.67 -12.37 -1.58
CA GLY A 57 -15.81 -12.68 -3.01
C GLY A 57 -14.49 -12.95 -3.75
N GLY A 58 -13.35 -13.10 -3.04
CA GLY A 58 -12.06 -13.46 -3.62
C GLY A 58 -11.19 -12.30 -4.10
N GLY A 59 -11.63 -11.05 -3.95
CA GLY A 59 -10.86 -9.84 -4.26
C GLY A 59 -9.92 -9.40 -3.11
N ILE A 60 -9.05 -8.43 -3.40
CA ILE A 60 -8.23 -7.78 -2.37
C ILE A 60 -9.06 -6.69 -1.69
N ALA A 61 -9.14 -6.75 -0.37
CA ALA A 61 -9.95 -5.90 0.51
C ALA A 61 -11.47 -5.94 0.27
N ARG A 62 -12.25 -5.81 1.35
CA ARG A 62 -13.70 -5.51 1.27
C ARG A 62 -13.87 -4.06 0.82
N CYS A 63 -13.85 -3.86 -0.48
CA CYS A 63 -14.13 -2.58 -1.10
C CYS A 63 -15.64 -2.34 -1.20
N ASP A 64 -16.32 -2.44 -0.05
CA ASP A 64 -17.79 -2.47 0.06
C ASP A 64 -18.38 -1.04 0.11
N ARG A 65 -17.52 -0.02 0.30
CA ARG A 65 -17.86 1.41 0.25
C ARG A 65 -16.66 2.16 -0.31
N ILE A 66 -16.79 2.80 -1.47
CA ILE A 66 -15.65 3.44 -2.11
C ILE A 66 -15.96 4.89 -2.41
N GLU A 67 -15.24 5.78 -1.73
CA GLU A 67 -14.86 7.04 -2.35
C GLU A 67 -13.92 6.72 -3.52
N ARG A 68 -14.48 6.70 -4.74
CA ARG A 68 -13.82 6.95 -6.04
C ARG A 68 -13.43 5.79 -7.00
N SER A 69 -13.03 4.56 -6.63
CA SER A 69 -13.02 3.36 -7.52
C SER A 69 -12.51 2.05 -6.88
N ARG A 70 -12.94 0.87 -7.36
CA ARG A 70 -12.45 -0.45 -6.90
C ARG A 70 -10.92 -0.53 -6.90
N ALA A 71 -10.28 -0.17 -8.02
CA ALA A 71 -8.82 -0.18 -8.12
C ALA A 71 -8.12 0.72 -7.11
N SER A 72 -8.72 1.87 -6.73
CA SER A 72 -8.17 2.74 -5.69
C SER A 72 -8.18 2.05 -4.32
N CYS A 73 -9.27 1.36 -3.99
CA CYS A 73 -9.39 0.63 -2.73
C CYS A 73 -8.41 -0.56 -2.68
N GLU A 74 -8.33 -1.36 -3.75
CA GLU A 74 -7.41 -2.51 -3.81
C GLU A 74 -5.94 -2.03 -3.74
N SER A 75 -5.60 -0.95 -4.46
CA SER A 75 -4.26 -0.34 -4.40
C SER A 75 -3.88 0.13 -3.00
N ALA A 76 -4.83 0.70 -2.25
CA ALA A 76 -4.59 1.16 -0.88
C ALA A 76 -4.31 0.00 0.08
N ALA A 77 -4.89 -1.17 -0.15
CA ALA A 77 -4.70 -2.36 0.68
C ALA A 77 -3.30 -2.98 0.54
N TYR A 78 -2.66 -2.80 -0.62
CA TYR A 78 -1.32 -3.35 -0.88
C TYR A 78 -0.23 -2.72 -0.01
N LEU A 79 -0.27 -1.41 0.24
CA LEU A 79 0.87 -0.71 0.84
C LEU A 79 1.13 -1.10 2.29
N PRO A 80 0.11 -1.23 3.17
CA PRO A 80 0.31 -1.81 4.49
C PRO A 80 0.86 -3.24 4.43
N ALA A 81 0.38 -4.08 3.50
CA ALA A 81 0.84 -5.45 3.34
C ALA A 81 2.30 -5.52 2.88
N LEU A 82 2.71 -4.66 1.93
CA LEU A 82 4.10 -4.51 1.50
C LEU A 82 5.02 -4.03 2.62
N ARG A 83 4.55 -3.14 3.51
CA ARG A 83 5.31 -2.72 4.70
C ARG A 83 5.48 -3.88 5.68
N ALA A 84 4.38 -4.57 6.02
CA ALA A 84 4.38 -5.68 6.98
C ALA A 84 5.28 -6.86 6.55
N THR A 85 5.47 -7.03 5.24
CA THR A 85 6.31 -8.09 4.65
C THR A 85 7.74 -7.65 4.34
N GLY A 86 8.09 -6.39 4.57
CA GLY A 86 9.40 -5.82 4.22
C GLY A 86 9.61 -5.60 2.72
N LEU A 87 8.60 -5.84 1.88
CA LEU A 87 8.67 -5.73 0.43
C LEU A 87 8.53 -4.30 -0.10
N LEU A 88 8.08 -3.34 0.73
CA LEU A 88 7.82 -1.97 0.28
C LEU A 88 9.05 -1.34 -0.39
N ARG A 89 10.24 -1.41 0.21
CA ARG A 89 11.45 -0.82 -0.39
C ARG A 89 11.78 -1.44 -1.75
N ARG A 90 11.56 -2.75 -1.91
CA ARG A 90 11.80 -3.45 -3.16
C ARG A 90 10.80 -3.05 -4.24
N PHE A 91 9.53 -2.88 -3.89
CA PHE A 91 8.53 -2.33 -4.79
C PHE A 91 8.86 -0.89 -5.22
N LEU A 92 9.26 -0.03 -4.29
CA LEU A 92 9.61 1.35 -4.64
C LEU A 92 10.81 1.43 -5.61
N ALA A 93 11.74 0.48 -5.52
CA ALA A 93 12.87 0.36 -6.43
C ALA A 93 12.47 -0.10 -7.86
N THR A 94 11.29 -0.68 -8.06
CA THR A 94 10.79 -1.03 -9.41
C THR A 94 10.04 0.12 -10.07
N LEU A 95 9.83 1.24 -9.38
CA LEU A 95 9.19 2.41 -9.96
C LEU A 95 10.22 3.18 -10.81
N PRO A 96 9.86 3.58 -12.05
CA PRO A 96 10.76 4.34 -12.92
C PRO A 96 11.19 5.64 -12.24
N HIS A 97 12.45 6.03 -12.42
CA HIS A 97 13.06 7.23 -11.83
C HIS A 97 12.33 8.50 -12.25
#